data_AF-A0A1H7W8Y5-F1
#
_entry.id   AF-A0A1H7W8Y5-F1
#
_cell.length_a   1.000
_cell.length_b   1.000
_cell.length_c   1.000
_cell.angle_alpha   90.00
_cell.angle_beta   90.00
_cell.angle_gamma   90.00
#
_symmetry.space_group_name_H-M   'P 1'
#
loop_
_entity.id
_entity.type
_entity.pdbx_description
1 polymer ?
#
loop_
_entity_poly.entity_id
_entity_poly.type
_entity_poly.pdbx_seq_one_letter_code
_entity_poly.pdbx_strand_id
1 'polypeptide(L)'
;MRLVTHLIAVNREIRLRRQLADIERVVLALPVRAHADLQQLVRREMEQAAACDFPHLYGTPPEERYSTYGHGPDIGLGKARSENPLIATRGVALWIAAVYHETLDSRRPGMEDLHRQILRLMRQIKELSASERRDATAAWMNEPQAVA
;
A
#
# COMPACT_ATOMS: atom_id res chain seq x y z
N MET A 1 18.55 -27.72 0.54
CA MET A 1 17.87 -26.51 1.05
C MET A 1 17.93 -25.31 0.10
N ARG A 2 19.07 -24.99 -0.54
CA ARG A 2 19.22 -23.79 -1.39
C ARG A 2 18.22 -23.67 -2.56
N LEU A 3 17.88 -24.79 -3.23
CA LEU A 3 16.85 -24.80 -4.28
C LEU A 3 15.45 -24.50 -3.71
N VAL A 4 15.09 -25.08 -2.56
CA VAL A 4 13.79 -24.87 -1.91
C VAL A 4 13.64 -23.42 -1.44
N THR A 5 14.67 -22.86 -0.79
CA THR A 5 14.68 -21.45 -0.38
C THR A 5 14.57 -20.51 -1.58
N HIS A 6 15.24 -20.83 -2.69
CA HIS A 6 15.14 -20.05 -3.92
C HIS A 6 13.73 -20.10 -4.52
N LEU A 7 13.11 -21.29 -4.57
CA LEU A 7 11.74 -21.46 -5.06
C LEU A 7 10.71 -20.72 -4.21
N ILE A 8 10.83 -20.80 -2.88
CA ILE A 8 9.98 -20.06 -1.93
C ILE A 8 10.10 -18.55 -2.20
N ALA A 9 11.32 -18.05 -2.36
CA ALA A 9 11.57 -16.64 -2.60
C ALA A 9 11.03 -16.18 -3.97
N VAL A 10 11.19 -16.99 -5.03
CA VAL A 10 10.63 -16.69 -6.37
C VAL A 10 9.10 -16.71 -6.33
N ASN A 11 8.49 -17.67 -5.63
CA ASN A 11 7.03 -17.72 -5.48
C ASN A 11 6.50 -16.47 -4.79
N ARG A 12 7.17 -16.01 -3.73
CA ARG A 12 6.79 -14.78 -3.02
C ARG A 12 6.83 -13.57 -3.94
N GLU A 13 7.90 -13.43 -4.71
CA GLU A 13 8.04 -12.34 -5.69
C GLU A 13 6.91 -12.33 -6.72
N ILE A 14 6.62 -13.49 -7.33
CA ILE A 14 5.55 -13.63 -8.33
C ILE A 14 4.19 -13.28 -7.71
N ARG A 15 3.94 -13.73 -6.48
CA ARG A 15 2.71 -13.43 -5.74
C ARG A 15 2.56 -11.93 -5.53
N LEU A 16 3.57 -11.27 -4.95
CA LEU A 16 3.51 -9.85 -4.66
C LEU A 16 3.34 -9.00 -5.94
N ARG A 17 3.97 -9.39 -7.05
CA ARG A 17 3.77 -8.73 -8.35
C ARG A 17 2.33 -8.84 -8.85
N ARG A 18 1.68 -9.99 -8.69
CA ARG A 18 0.26 -10.14 -9.03
C ARG A 18 -0.62 -9.28 -8.14
N GLN A 19 -0.32 -9.24 -6.84
CA GLN A 19 -1.06 -8.41 -5.89
C GLN A 19 -0.90 -6.91 -6.20
N LEU A 20 0.30 -6.46 -6.60
CA LEU A 20 0.52 -5.07 -7.00
C LEU A 20 -0.45 -4.64 -8.10
N ALA A 21 -0.60 -5.45 -9.16
CA ALA A 21 -1.53 -5.12 -10.24
C ALA A 21 -2.99 -5.02 -9.76
N ASP A 22 -3.39 -5.81 -8.77
CA ASP A 22 -4.72 -5.71 -8.17
C ASP A 22 -4.86 -4.44 -7.31
N ILE A 23 -3.84 -4.13 -6.51
CA ILE A 23 -3.80 -2.94 -5.66
C ILE A 23 -3.83 -1.66 -6.50
N GLU A 24 -3.07 -1.60 -7.60
CA GLU A 24 -3.11 -0.47 -8.53
C GLU A 24 -4.51 -0.24 -9.09
N ARG A 25 -5.22 -1.32 -9.46
CA ARG A 25 -6.63 -1.21 -9.90
C ARG A 25 -7.55 -0.72 -8.79
N VAL A 26 -7.39 -1.21 -7.56
CA VAL A 26 -8.17 -0.73 -6.41
C VAL A 26 -7.92 0.75 -6.17
N VAL A 27 -6.66 1.19 -6.14
CA VAL A 27 -6.30 2.61 -5.95
C VAL A 27 -6.98 3.49 -6.98
N LEU A 28 -6.94 3.11 -8.25
CA LEU A 28 -7.59 3.88 -9.32
C LEU A 28 -9.13 3.86 -9.28
N ALA A 29 -9.72 2.81 -8.70
CA ALA A 29 -11.16 2.67 -8.56
C ALA A 29 -11.73 3.35 -7.29
N LEU A 30 -10.87 3.79 -6.37
CA LEU A 30 -11.31 4.46 -5.16
C LEU A 30 -12.02 5.79 -5.49
N PRO A 31 -13.05 6.17 -4.72
CA PRO A 31 -13.67 7.49 -4.84
C PRO A 31 -12.62 8.59 -4.69
N VAL A 32 -12.78 9.70 -5.42
CA VAL A 32 -11.81 10.82 -5.40
C VAL A 32 -11.42 11.23 -3.97
N ARG A 33 -12.42 11.38 -3.08
CA ARG A 33 -12.23 11.77 -1.66
C ARG A 33 -11.41 10.78 -0.83
N ALA A 34 -11.35 9.51 -1.25
CA ALA A 34 -10.63 8.48 -0.51
C ALA A 34 -9.11 8.55 -0.75
N HIS A 35 -8.62 9.30 -1.75
CA HIS A 35 -7.20 9.40 -2.04
C HIS A 35 -6.42 10.21 -0.98
N ALA A 36 -7.01 11.29 -0.46
CA ALA A 36 -6.41 12.03 0.65
C ALA A 36 -6.30 11.16 1.91
N ASP A 37 -7.38 10.45 2.26
CA ASP A 37 -7.40 9.50 3.38
C ASP A 37 -6.39 8.37 3.17
N LEU A 38 -6.31 7.82 1.95
CA LEU A 38 -5.35 6.79 1.59
C LEU A 38 -3.91 7.28 1.82
N GLN A 39 -3.57 8.49 1.36
CA GLN A 39 -2.23 9.05 1.54
C GLN A 39 -1.88 9.15 3.03
N GLN A 40 -2.82 9.62 3.87
CA GLN A 40 -2.61 9.73 5.30
C GLN A 40 -2.47 8.36 5.95
N LEU A 41 -3.29 7.38 5.57
CA LEU A 41 -3.24 6.02 6.08
C LEU A 41 -1.94 5.32 5.70
N VAL A 42 -1.50 5.42 4.44
CA VAL A 42 -0.19 4.88 4.00
C VAL A 42 0.92 5.43 4.88
N ARG A 43 0.94 6.74 5.12
CA ARG A 43 1.96 7.33 6.01
C ARG A 43 1.91 6.73 7.42
N ARG A 44 0.73 6.60 8.01
CA ARG A 44 0.57 6.04 9.37
C ARG A 44 0.99 4.58 9.44
N GLU A 45 0.58 3.75 8.48
CA GLU A 45 0.93 2.33 8.44
C GLU A 45 2.45 2.14 8.26
N MET A 46 3.10 2.99 7.46
CA MET A 46 4.56 2.99 7.30
C MET A 46 5.27 3.35 8.61
N GLU A 47 4.79 4.38 9.33
CA GLU A 47 5.34 4.77 10.63
C GLU A 47 5.15 3.65 11.67
N GLN A 48 3.99 2.98 11.67
CA GLN A 48 3.71 1.86 12.57
C GLN A 48 4.55 0.62 12.24
N ALA A 49 4.71 0.28 10.97
CA ALA A 49 5.53 -0.84 10.53
C ALA A 49 7.00 -0.63 10.92
N ALA A 50 7.53 0.57 10.71
CA ALA A 50 8.89 0.92 11.09
C ALA A 50 9.15 0.87 12.60
N ALA A 51 8.11 1.03 13.44
CA ALA A 51 8.22 0.94 14.89
C ALA A 51 8.17 -0.49 15.44
N CYS A 52 7.89 -1.49 14.59
CA CYS A 52 7.88 -2.90 14.99
C CYS A 52 9.30 -3.49 15.01
N ASP A 53 9.54 -4.48 15.87
CA ASP A 53 10.83 -5.20 15.93
C ASP A 53 11.19 -5.88 14.60
N PHE A 54 10.17 -6.36 13.88
CA PHE A 54 10.30 -7.01 12.57
C PHE A 54 9.38 -6.36 11.53
N PRO A 55 9.76 -5.20 10.95
CA PRO A 55 8.91 -4.46 10.01
C PRO A 55 8.49 -5.27 8.77
N HIS A 56 9.35 -6.18 8.30
CA HIS A 56 9.06 -7.08 7.17
C HIS A 56 7.98 -8.13 7.46
N LEU A 57 7.60 -8.31 8.74
CA LEU A 57 6.49 -9.16 9.17
C LEU A 57 5.25 -8.35 9.58
N TYR A 58 5.24 -7.04 9.33
CA TYR A 58 4.14 -6.17 9.73
C TYR A 58 2.78 -6.67 9.22
N GLY A 59 1.75 -6.60 10.08
CA GLY A 59 0.42 -7.12 9.81
C GLY A 59 0.26 -8.65 9.95
N THR A 60 1.31 -9.38 10.30
CA THR A 60 1.25 -10.84 10.53
C THR A 60 0.67 -11.16 11.91
N PRO A 61 -0.31 -12.06 12.03
CA PRO A 61 -0.83 -12.51 13.33
C PRO A 61 0.26 -13.12 14.22
N PRO A 62 0.19 -12.96 15.55
CA PRO A 62 1.19 -13.49 16.48
C PRO A 62 1.45 -14.99 16.35
N GLU A 63 0.42 -15.75 15.98
CA GLU A 63 0.46 -17.20 15.84
C GLU A 63 1.33 -17.65 14.65
N GLU A 64 1.60 -16.73 13.70
CA GLU A 64 2.27 -17.01 12.43
C GLU A 64 3.66 -16.35 12.30
N ARG A 65 4.21 -15.84 13.41
CA ARG A 65 5.50 -15.12 13.45
C ARG A 65 6.71 -15.93 12.95
N TYR A 66 6.60 -17.25 12.89
CA TYR A 66 7.67 -18.14 12.40
C TYR A 66 7.62 -18.42 10.90
N SER A 67 6.69 -17.79 10.16
CA SER A 67 6.65 -17.87 8.71
C SER A 67 7.89 -17.21 8.08
N THR A 68 8.35 -17.74 6.95
CA THR A 68 9.46 -17.15 6.17
C THR A 68 9.12 -15.75 5.65
N TYR A 69 7.84 -15.46 5.41
CA TYR A 69 7.34 -14.17 4.96
C TYR A 69 6.11 -13.76 5.77
N GLY A 70 5.92 -12.45 5.91
CA GLY A 70 4.75 -11.91 6.59
C GLY A 70 3.45 -12.10 5.81
N HIS A 71 2.33 -12.19 6.54
CA HIS A 71 0.98 -12.31 5.96
C HIS A 71 0.28 -10.96 5.80
N GLY A 72 0.91 -9.86 6.21
CA GLY A 72 0.41 -8.49 6.03
C GLY A 72 -0.07 -8.18 4.60
N PRO A 73 0.68 -8.56 3.54
CA PRO A 73 0.22 -8.34 2.17
C PRO A 73 -1.04 -9.13 1.81
N ASP A 74 -1.13 -10.40 2.20
CA ASP A 74 -2.33 -11.21 1.91
C ASP A 74 -3.57 -10.66 2.65
N ILE A 75 -3.41 -10.23 3.91
CA ILE A 75 -4.47 -9.59 4.70
C ILE A 75 -4.86 -8.23 4.10
N GLY A 76 -3.88 -7.41 3.73
CA GLY A 76 -4.09 -6.11 3.09
C GLY A 76 -4.85 -6.24 1.78
N LEU A 77 -4.47 -7.19 0.92
CA LEU A 77 -5.18 -7.49 -0.33
C LEU A 77 -6.62 -7.95 -0.08
N GLY A 78 -6.83 -8.84 0.91
CA GLY A 78 -8.17 -9.30 1.27
C GLY A 78 -9.10 -8.14 1.63
N LYS A 79 -8.59 -7.17 2.41
CA LYS A 79 -9.32 -5.95 2.75
C LYS A 79 -9.48 -5.00 1.56
N ALA A 80 -8.45 -4.86 0.72
CA ALA A 80 -8.46 -3.99 -0.47
C ALA A 80 -9.56 -4.38 -1.48
N ARG A 81 -9.94 -5.66 -1.52
CA ARG A 81 -11.02 -6.18 -2.38
C ARG A 81 -12.42 -5.98 -1.81
N SER A 82 -12.58 -5.35 -0.65
CA SER A 82 -13.89 -5.05 -0.08
C SER A 82 -14.65 -4.04 -0.93
N GLU A 83 -15.96 -4.22 -1.07
CA GLU A 83 -16.86 -3.24 -1.69
C GLU A 83 -17.02 -1.97 -0.84
N ASN A 84 -16.63 -2.02 0.45
CA ASN A 84 -16.64 -0.85 1.32
C ASN A 84 -15.36 -0.02 1.11
N PRO A 85 -15.46 1.24 0.62
CA PRO A 85 -14.29 2.06 0.33
C PRO A 85 -13.39 2.29 1.54
N LEU A 86 -13.93 2.39 2.75
CA LEU A 86 -13.12 2.59 3.97
C LEU A 86 -12.28 1.36 4.30
N ILE A 87 -12.83 0.16 4.09
CA ILE A 87 -12.10 -1.10 4.30
C ILE A 87 -11.06 -1.27 3.20
N ALA A 88 -11.44 -0.98 1.95
CA ALA A 88 -10.55 -1.05 0.80
C ALA A 88 -9.32 -0.14 0.98
N THR A 89 -9.53 1.12 1.34
CA THR A 89 -8.46 2.09 1.61
C THR A 89 -7.50 1.62 2.70
N ARG A 90 -8.01 1.08 3.81
CA ARG A 90 -7.17 0.53 4.89
C ARG A 90 -6.40 -0.71 4.44
N GLY A 91 -7.01 -1.55 3.61
CA GLY A 91 -6.36 -2.71 3.01
C GLY A 91 -5.19 -2.35 2.11
N VAL A 92 -5.38 -1.35 1.24
CA VAL A 92 -4.32 -0.83 0.39
C VAL A 92 -3.16 -0.25 1.22
N ALA A 93 -3.47 0.56 2.24
CA ALA A 93 -2.44 1.15 3.09
C ALA A 93 -1.59 0.10 3.82
N LEU A 94 -2.25 -0.91 4.42
CA LEU A 94 -1.57 -2.04 5.05
C LEU A 94 -0.70 -2.82 4.06
N TRP A 95 -1.23 -3.09 2.86
CA TRP A 95 -0.49 -3.80 1.82
C TRP A 95 0.78 -3.04 1.45
N ILE A 96 0.68 -1.74 1.19
CA ILE A 96 1.83 -0.89 0.83
C ILE A 96 2.90 -0.92 1.93
N ALA A 97 2.51 -0.74 3.19
CA ALA A 97 3.45 -0.73 4.31
C ALA A 97 4.17 -2.08 4.48
N ALA A 98 3.43 -3.18 4.45
CA ALA A 98 4.00 -4.51 4.60
C ALA A 98 4.98 -4.85 3.46
N VAL A 99 4.57 -4.62 2.20
CA VAL A 99 5.43 -4.95 1.05
C VAL A 99 6.62 -3.99 0.93
N TYR A 100 6.46 -2.72 1.31
CA TYR A 100 7.59 -1.79 1.37
C TYR A 100 8.70 -2.35 2.27
N HIS A 101 8.36 -2.72 3.51
CA HIS A 101 9.34 -3.21 4.46
C HIS A 101 9.86 -4.62 4.15
N GLU A 102 9.07 -5.46 3.47
CA GLU A 102 9.55 -6.74 2.97
C GLU A 102 10.59 -6.58 1.84
N THR A 103 10.49 -5.50 1.05
CA THR A 103 11.34 -5.30 -0.13
C THR A 103 12.51 -4.34 0.09
N LEU A 104 12.50 -3.51 1.14
CA LEU A 104 13.42 -2.38 1.38
C LEU A 104 14.90 -2.73 1.22
N ASP A 105 15.34 -3.87 1.76
CA ASP A 105 16.76 -4.31 1.75
C ASP A 105 16.99 -5.58 0.93
N SER A 106 16.06 -5.93 0.05
CA SER A 106 16.20 -7.13 -0.77
C SER A 106 17.30 -6.98 -1.80
N ARG A 107 18.21 -7.96 -1.89
CA ARG A 107 19.27 -8.02 -2.93
C ARG A 107 18.87 -8.83 -4.16
N ARG A 108 17.58 -9.13 -4.30
CA ARG A 108 17.05 -9.91 -5.42
C ARG A 108 16.52 -8.92 -6.45
N PRO A 109 17.00 -8.93 -7.71
CA PRO A 109 16.62 -7.94 -8.72
C PRO A 109 15.10 -7.77 -8.85
N GLY A 110 14.37 -8.89 -8.80
CA GLY A 110 12.91 -8.86 -8.93
C GLY A 110 12.17 -8.21 -7.76
N MET A 111 12.74 -8.25 -6.55
CA MET A 111 12.22 -7.55 -5.37
C MET A 111 12.66 -6.08 -5.36
N GLU A 112 13.87 -5.75 -5.83
CA GLU A 112 14.31 -4.35 -6.03
C GLU A 112 13.42 -3.64 -7.04
N ASP A 113 13.06 -4.31 -8.14
CA ASP A 113 12.07 -3.83 -9.12
C ASP A 113 10.72 -3.57 -8.49
N LEU A 114 10.27 -4.48 -7.61
CA LEU A 114 9.01 -4.37 -6.90
C LEU A 114 9.04 -3.19 -5.92
N HIS A 115 10.14 -3.01 -5.19
CA HIS A 115 10.33 -1.87 -4.29
C HIS A 115 10.19 -0.54 -5.04
N ARG A 116 10.84 -0.42 -6.21
CA ARG A 116 10.70 0.76 -7.08
C ARG A 116 9.28 0.98 -7.59
N GLN A 117 8.50 -0.08 -7.80
CA GLN A 117 7.09 0.04 -8.16
C GLN A 117 6.24 0.54 -6.99
N ILE A 118 6.50 0.08 -5.77
CA ILE A 118 5.83 0.57 -4.57
C ILE A 118 6.09 2.06 -4.36
N LEU A 119 7.34 2.50 -4.50
CA LEU A 119 7.68 3.92 -4.42
C LEU A 119 6.96 4.76 -5.47
N ARG A 120 6.81 4.23 -6.70
CA ARG A 120 6.03 4.87 -7.77
C ARG A 120 4.54 4.95 -7.43
N LEU A 121 3.96 3.88 -6.89
CA LEU A 121 2.57 3.86 -6.45
C LEU A 121 2.33 4.87 -5.32
N MET A 122 3.21 4.94 -4.32
CA MET A 122 3.12 5.94 -3.25
C MET A 122 3.18 7.37 -3.80
N ARG A 123 4.04 7.63 -4.79
CA ARG A 123 4.10 8.92 -5.49
C ARG A 123 2.79 9.21 -6.22
N GLN A 124 2.23 8.25 -6.93
CA GLN A 124 0.93 8.39 -7.62
C GLN A 124 -0.21 8.69 -6.63
N ILE A 125 -0.28 7.99 -5.50
CA ILE A 125 -1.27 8.27 -4.44
C ILE A 125 -1.16 9.72 -3.94
N LYS A 126 0.07 10.20 -3.73
CA LYS A 126 0.33 11.60 -3.34
C LYS A 126 -0.08 12.61 -4.41
N GLU A 127 0.05 12.27 -5.69
CA GLU A 127 -0.36 13.13 -6.80
C GLU A 127 -1.88 13.20 -6.92
N LEU A 128 -2.58 12.07 -6.78
CA LEU A 128 -4.04 11.97 -6.79
C LEU A 128 -4.67 12.80 -5.65
N SER A 129 -4.14 12.69 -4.43
CA SER A 129 -4.62 13.47 -3.28
C SER A 129 -4.30 14.98 -3.38
N ALA A 130 -3.24 15.36 -4.09
CA ALA A 130 -2.90 16.77 -4.31
C ALA A 130 -3.85 17.40 -5.34
N SER A 131 -4.31 16.65 -6.33
CA SER A 131 -5.32 17.13 -7.28
C SER A 131 -6.62 17.49 -6.57
N GLU A 132 -7.11 16.61 -5.69
CA GLU A 132 -8.32 16.85 -4.90
C GLU A 132 -8.25 18.18 -4.12
N ARG A 133 -7.13 18.42 -3.43
CA ARG A 133 -6.95 19.66 -2.66
C ARG A 133 -6.99 20.90 -3.55
N ARG A 134 -6.40 20.85 -4.74
CA ARG A 134 -6.45 21.96 -5.70
C ARG A 134 -7.87 22.20 -6.19
N ASP A 135 -8.60 21.15 -6.54
CA ASP A 135 -9.97 21.24 -7.04
C ASP A 135 -10.91 21.82 -5.96
N ALA A 136 -10.77 21.36 -4.71
CA ALA A 136 -11.53 21.91 -3.59
C ALA A 136 -11.21 23.39 -3.33
N THR A 137 -9.93 23.77 -3.42
CA THR A 137 -9.49 25.16 -3.21
C THR A 137 -9.99 26.07 -4.35
N ALA A 138 -9.99 25.59 -5.59
CA ALA A 138 -10.52 26.31 -6.74
C ALA A 138 -12.06 26.47 -6.68
N ALA A 139 -12.78 25.44 -6.22
CA ALA A 139 -14.23 25.51 -6.03
C ALA A 139 -14.60 26.59 -4.99
N TRP A 140 -13.89 26.64 -3.86
CA TRP A 140 -14.11 27.67 -2.84
C TRP A 140 -13.78 29.09 -3.33
N MET A 141 -12.71 29.25 -4.12
CA MET A 141 -12.36 30.55 -4.71
C MET A 141 -13.37 31.04 -5.75
N ASN A 142 -14.11 30.12 -6.38
CA ASN A 142 -15.09 30.43 -7.41
C ASN A 142 -16.53 30.53 -6.87
N GLU A 143 -16.75 30.35 -5.57
CA GLU A 143 -18.05 30.67 -4.94
C GLU A 143 -18.23 32.20 -4.95
N PRO A 144 -19.25 32.73 -5.65
CA PRO A 144 -19.53 34.16 -5.61
C PRO A 144 -19.86 34.53 -4.16
N GLN A 145 -19.07 35.43 -3.58
CA GLN A 145 -19.41 36.07 -2.31
C GLN A 145 -20.77 36.75 -2.48
N ALA A 146 -21.85 36.08 -2.07
CA ALA A 146 -23.13 36.71 -1.88
C ALA A 146 -23.01 37.63 -0.66
N VAL A 147 -22.51 38.84 -0.91
CA VAL A 147 -22.54 39.94 0.03
C VAL A 147 -24.00 40.38 0.12
N ALA A 148 -24.61 40.13 1.27
CA ALA A 148 -25.94 40.62 1.66
C ALA A 148 -25.90 42.11 2.03
#